data_AF-R5Y790-F1
#
_entry.id   AF-R5Y790-F1
#
_cell.length_a   1.000
_cell.length_b   1.000
_cell.length_c   1.000
_cell.angle_alpha   90.00
_cell.angle_beta   90.00
_cell.angle_gamma   90.00
#
_symmetry.space_group_name_H-M   'P 1'
#
loop_
_entity.id
_entity.type
_entity.pdbx_description
1 polymer ?
#
loop_
_entity_poly.entity_id
_entity_poly.type
_entity_poly.pdbx_seq_one_letter_code
_entity_poly.pdbx_strand_id
1 'polypeptide(L)'
;MKIQNGKIKFSKLEKMVYFSTFVIALLFFPLMSVFSKSMLSKANYEVEFVKDEISVQEKSNESLQMKINELASLENLESIAKEKGLSYNSNSVKIIDN
;
A
#
# COMPACT_ATOMS: atom_id res chain seq x y z
N MET A 1 21.52 -47.40 14.19
CA MET A 1 20.59 -48.21 13.36
C MET A 1 21.08 -49.66 13.21
N LYS A 2 20.36 -50.65 13.78
CA LYS A 2 20.62 -52.08 13.54
C LYS A 2 19.33 -52.75 13.07
N ILE A 3 19.41 -53.56 12.01
CA ILE A 3 18.28 -54.31 11.46
C ILE A 3 18.25 -55.68 12.15
N GLN A 4 17.17 -56.00 12.86
CA GLN A 4 16.88 -57.36 13.33
C GLN A 4 15.44 -57.71 12.94
N ASN A 5 15.24 -58.85 12.29
CA ASN A 5 13.95 -59.37 11.81
C ASN A 5 13.15 -58.37 10.95
N GLY A 6 13.81 -57.73 9.96
CA GLY A 6 13.15 -56.86 8.98
C GLY A 6 12.57 -55.56 9.53
N LYS A 7 12.74 -55.26 10.83
CA LYS A 7 12.23 -54.05 11.48
C LYS A 7 13.39 -53.17 11.94
N ILE A 8 13.33 -51.89 11.59
CA ILE A 8 14.29 -50.88 12.04
C ILE A 8 14.03 -50.64 13.53
N LYS A 9 14.97 -51.02 14.40
CA LYS A 9 14.93 -50.69 15.83
C LYS A 9 15.85 -49.51 16.12
N PHE A 10 15.25 -48.41 16.60
CA PHE A 10 16.00 -47.27 17.13
C PHE A 10 16.54 -47.58 18.53
N SER A 11 17.79 -47.23 18.77
CA SER A 11 18.41 -47.25 20.10
C SER A 11 17.70 -46.30 21.06
N LYS A 12 17.74 -46.57 22.37
CA LYS A 12 17.11 -45.71 23.40
C LYS A 12 17.61 -44.25 23.31
N LEU A 13 18.89 -44.06 23.01
CA LEU A 13 19.49 -42.73 22.82
C LEU A 13 18.98 -42.05 21.54
N GLU A 14 18.88 -42.78 20.43
CA GLU A 14 18.34 -42.25 19.17
C GLU A 14 16.90 -41.74 19.39
N LYS A 15 16.06 -42.50 20.10
CA LYS A 15 14.68 -42.06 20.43
C LYS A 15 14.64 -40.81 21.31
N MET A 16 15.57 -40.67 22.27
CA MET A 16 15.62 -39.50 23.15
C MET A 16 16.00 -38.22 22.39
N VAL A 17 16.96 -38.33 21.45
CA VAL A 17 17.36 -37.21 20.60
C VAL A 17 16.20 -36.78 19.71
N TYR A 18 15.54 -37.72 19.01
CA TYR A 18 14.39 -37.39 18.17
C TYR A 18 13.25 -36.73 18.95
N PHE A 19 12.97 -37.21 20.16
CA PHE A 19 11.97 -36.61 21.03
C PHE A 19 12.35 -35.18 21.42
N SER A 20 13.60 -34.95 21.82
CA SER A 20 14.08 -33.61 22.19
C SER A 20 14.02 -32.63 21.01
N THR A 21 14.41 -33.05 19.80
CA THR A 21 14.34 -32.21 18.61
C THR A 21 12.91 -31.89 18.21
N PHE A 22 11.98 -32.83 18.40
CA PHE A 22 10.57 -32.63 18.12
C PHE A 22 9.95 -31.59 19.05
N VAL A 23 10.26 -31.66 20.35
CA VAL A 23 9.78 -30.68 21.34
C VAL A 23 10.33 -29.28 21.04
N ILE A 24 11.61 -29.17 20.71
CA ILE A 24 12.23 -27.87 20.34
C ILE A 24 11.57 -27.32 19.07
N ALA A 25 11.39 -28.14 18.03
CA ALA A 25 10.72 -27.72 16.80
C ALA A 25 9.29 -27.24 17.05
N LEU A 26 8.53 -27.93 17.91
CA LEU A 26 7.17 -27.55 18.27
C LEU A 26 7.11 -26.16 18.94
N LEU A 27 8.08 -25.86 19.81
CA LEU A 27 8.15 -24.58 20.51
C LEU A 27 8.63 -23.44 19.60
N PHE A 28 9.54 -23.72 18.66
CA PHE A 28 10.06 -22.71 17.71
C PHE A 28 9.11 -22.42 16.54
N PHE A 29 8.27 -23.38 16.16
CA PHE A 29 7.32 -23.22 15.05
C PHE A 29 6.39 -21.99 15.17
N PRO A 30 5.72 -21.73 16.32
CA PRO A 30 4.86 -20.54 16.45
C PRO A 30 5.65 -19.23 16.35
N LEU A 31 6.88 -19.17 16.87
CA LEU A 31 7.73 -17.98 16.78
C LEU A 31 8.06 -17.63 15.32
N MET A 32 8.44 -18.64 14.53
CA MET A 32 8.71 -18.45 13.10
C MET A 32 7.46 -18.04 12.32
N SER A 33 6.30 -18.61 12.67
CA SER A 33 5.01 -18.27 12.04
C SER A 33 4.60 -16.82 12.29
N VAL A 34 4.71 -16.35 13.54
CA VAL A 34 4.41 -14.95 13.89
C VAL A 34 5.39 -14.00 13.20
N PHE A 35 6.69 -14.32 13.21
CA PHE A 35 7.70 -13.51 12.52
C PHE A 35 7.38 -13.37 11.02
N SER A 36 7.11 -14.48 10.35
CA SER A 36 6.77 -14.49 8.91
C SER A 36 5.51 -13.69 8.61
N LYS A 37 4.47 -13.84 9.44
CA LYS A 37 3.22 -13.06 9.33
C LYS A 37 3.46 -11.56 9.55
N SER A 38 4.29 -11.20 10.53
CA SER A 38 4.62 -9.80 10.81
C SER A 38 5.40 -9.14 9.68
N MET A 39 6.35 -9.87 9.07
CA MET A 39 7.11 -9.39 7.92
C MET A 39 6.20 -9.20 6.70
N LEU A 40 5.30 -10.14 6.43
CA LEU A 40 4.32 -10.02 5.34
C LEU A 40 3.35 -8.87 5.58
N SER A 41 2.90 -8.67 6.82
CA SER A 41 2.05 -7.52 7.19
C SER A 41 2.79 -6.19 7.03
N LYS A 42 4.07 -6.12 7.40
CA LYS A 42 4.89 -4.92 7.20
C LYS A 42 5.04 -4.60 5.72
N ALA A 43 5.35 -5.60 4.90
CA ALA A 43 5.47 -5.43 3.45
C ALA A 43 4.14 -4.96 2.82
N ASN A 44 3.01 -5.57 3.20
CA ASN A 44 1.70 -5.15 2.72
C ASN A 44 1.36 -3.72 3.17
N TYR A 45 1.68 -3.37 4.41
CA TYR A 45 1.48 -2.02 4.93
C TYR A 45 2.31 -0.99 4.17
N GLU A 46 3.58 -1.29 3.90
CA GLU A 46 4.48 -0.40 3.16
C GLU A 46 3.99 -0.16 1.73
N VAL A 47 3.51 -1.21 1.06
CA VAL A 47 2.90 -1.08 -0.27
C VAL A 47 1.64 -0.20 -0.22
N GLU A 48 0.75 -0.43 0.75
CA GLU A 48 -0.50 0.35 0.86
C GLU A 48 -0.22 1.81 1.24
N PHE A 49 0.76 2.04 2.12
CA PHE A 49 1.20 3.37 2.51
C PHE A 49 1.73 4.16 1.30
N VAL A 50 2.64 3.57 0.53
CA VAL A 50 3.19 4.21 -0.68
C VAL A 50 2.08 4.48 -1.70
N LYS A 51 1.11 3.57 -1.84
CA LYS A 51 -0.04 3.76 -2.73
C LYS A 51 -0.94 4.93 -2.28
N ASP A 52 -1.14 5.09 -0.98
CA ASP A 52 -1.89 6.23 -0.43
C ASP A 52 -1.16 7.56 -0.71
N GLU A 53 0.17 7.61 -0.51
CA GLU A 53 0.99 8.78 -0.86
C GLU A 53 0.89 9.14 -2.35
N ILE A 54 0.94 8.13 -3.23
CA ILE A 54 0.74 8.33 -4.67
C ILE A 54 -0.65 8.90 -4.94
N SER A 55 -1.71 8.36 -4.32
CA SER A 55 -3.07 8.85 -4.53
C SER A 55 -3.25 10.30 -4.08
N VAL A 56 -2.62 10.70 -2.98
CA VAL A 56 -2.62 12.10 -2.51
C VAL A 56 -1.91 12.99 -3.53
N GLN A 57 -0.75 12.56 -4.04
CA GLN A 57 -0.01 13.33 -5.03
C GLN A 57 -0.74 13.43 -6.37
N GLU A 58 -1.40 12.36 -6.83
CA GLU A 58 -2.23 12.36 -8.04
C GLU A 58 -3.38 13.37 -7.92
N LYS A 59 -4.10 13.40 -6.79
CA LYS A 59 -5.15 14.39 -6.55
C LYS A 59 -4.60 15.82 -6.53
N SER A 60 -3.43 16.03 -5.94
CA SER A 60 -2.76 17.34 -5.98
C SER A 60 -2.45 17.73 -7.42
N ASN A 61 -1.87 16.82 -8.21
CA ASN A 61 -1.56 17.06 -9.62
C ASN A 61 -2.82 17.36 -10.44
N GLU A 62 -3.90 16.60 -10.23
CA GLU A 62 -5.20 16.81 -10.87
C GLU A 62 -5.76 18.20 -10.52
N SER A 63 -5.72 18.59 -9.24
CA SER A 63 -6.18 19.92 -8.81
C SER A 63 -5.37 21.06 -9.43
N LEU A 64 -4.06 20.88 -9.59
CA LEU A 64 -3.20 21.85 -10.26
C LEU A 64 -3.51 21.95 -11.75
N GLN A 65 -3.75 20.81 -12.41
CA GLN A 65 -4.18 20.77 -13.81
C GLN A 65 -5.54 21.46 -14.01
N MET A 66 -6.50 21.26 -13.09
CA MET A 66 -7.77 21.99 -13.12
C MET A 66 -7.56 23.50 -13.04
N LYS A 67 -6.72 23.98 -12.10
CA LYS A 67 -6.41 25.42 -12.00
C LYS A 67 -5.78 25.97 -13.28
N ILE A 68 -4.89 25.21 -13.91
CA ILE A 68 -4.28 25.60 -15.20
C ILE A 68 -5.37 25.75 -16.27
N ASN A 69 -6.28 24.77 -16.36
CA ASN A 69 -7.37 24.81 -17.34
C ASN A 69 -8.34 25.97 -17.07
N GLU A 70 -8.65 26.26 -15.81
CA GLU A 70 -9.46 27.42 -15.42
C GLU A 70 -8.77 28.72 -15.82
N LEU A 71 -7.47 28.88 -15.53
CA LEU A 71 -6.70 30.08 -15.91
C LEU A 71 -6.65 30.27 -17.43
N ALA A 72 -6.39 29.21 -18.19
CA ALA A 72 -6.41 29.27 -19.65
C ALA A 72 -7.81 29.60 -20.19
N SER A 73 -8.86 29.06 -19.59
CA SER A 73 -10.24 29.40 -19.94
C SER A 73 -10.54 30.89 -19.66
N LEU A 74 -10.10 31.41 -18.51
CA LEU A 74 -10.23 32.83 -18.17
C LEU A 74 -9.49 33.73 -19.15
N GLU A 75 -8.26 33.40 -19.52
CA GLU A 75 -7.47 34.17 -20.49
C GLU A 75 -8.14 34.20 -21.88
N ASN A 76 -8.72 33.07 -22.30
CA ASN A 76 -9.53 33.00 -23.51
C ASN A 76 -10.79 33.87 -23.42
N LEU A 77 -11.51 33.85 -22.30
CA LEU A 77 -12.68 34.70 -22.07
C LEU A 77 -12.31 36.19 -22.12
N GLU A 78 -11.19 36.59 -21.52
CA GLU A 78 -10.69 37.97 -21.59
C GLU A 78 -10.32 38.40 -23.00
N SER A 79 -9.67 37.51 -23.78
CA SER A 79 -9.30 37.79 -25.16
C SER A 79 -10.53 38.04 -26.03
N ILE A 80 -11.55 37.18 -25.93
CA ILE A 80 -12.81 37.34 -26.68
C ILE A 80 -13.56 38.60 -26.23
N ALA A 81 -13.59 38.90 -24.93
CA ALA A 81 -14.22 40.12 -24.42
C ALA A 81 -13.56 41.38 -25.02
N LYS A 82 -12.21 41.45 -25.01
CA LYS A 82 -11.45 42.54 -25.64
C LYS A 82 -11.71 42.64 -27.14
N GLU A 83 -11.77 41.52 -27.87
CA GLU A 83 -12.10 41.50 -29.30
C GLU A 83 -13.49 42.07 -29.59
N LYS A 84 -14.46 41.81 -28.71
CA LYS A 84 -15.82 42.35 -28.80
C LYS A 84 -15.96 43.78 -28.25
N GLY A 85 -14.87 44.42 -27.82
CA GLY A 85 -14.88 45.75 -27.19
C GLY A 85 -15.53 45.78 -25.80
N LEU A 86 -15.70 44.62 -25.17
CA LEU A 86 -16.26 44.44 -23.83
C LEU A 86 -15.14 44.30 -22.81
N SER A 87 -15.27 44.95 -21.65
CA SER A 87 -14.35 44.73 -20.53
C SER A 87 -14.87 43.59 -19.66
N TYR A 88 -13.98 42.66 -19.29
CA TYR A 88 -14.29 41.60 -18.33
C TYR A 88 -14.37 42.20 -16.92
N ASN A 89 -15.52 42.09 -16.26
CA ASN A 89 -15.74 42.53 -14.87
C ASN A 89 -16.14 41.33 -14.01
N SER A 90 -15.21 40.82 -13.21
CA SER A 90 -15.39 39.64 -12.34
C SER A 90 -16.16 39.92 -11.03
N ASN A 91 -16.44 41.19 -10.71
CA ASN A 91 -16.96 41.59 -9.40
C ASN A 91 -18.49 41.40 -9.25
N SER A 92 -19.19 40.89 -10.27
CA SER A 92 -20.66 40.87 -10.34
C SER A 92 -21.30 39.47 -10.39
N VAL A 93 -20.53 38.40 -10.20
CA VAL A 93 -21.07 37.03 -10.23
C VAL A 93 -21.79 36.74 -8.91
N LYS A 94 -23.13 36.75 -8.93
CA LYS A 94 -23.95 36.24 -7.81
C LYS A 94 -24.05 34.72 -7.92
N ILE A 95 -23.46 34.02 -6.94
CA ILE A 95 -23.77 32.61 -6.69
C ILE A 95 -25.17 32.56 -6.07
N ILE A 96 -26.12 31.91 -6.73
CA ILE A 96 -27.42 31.58 -6.17
C ILE A 96 -27.37 30.09 -5.83
N ASP A 97 -27.13 29.77 -4.56
CA ASP A 97 -27.31 28.41 -4.04
C ASP A 97 -28.82 28.14 -3.84
N ASN A 98 -29.26 26.94 -4.22
CA ASN A 98 -30.63 26.42 -4.02
C ASN A 98 -30.61 25.23 -3.06
#